data_AF-A0A7K0R8Z0-F1
#
_entry.id   AF-A0A7K0R8Z0-F1
#
_cell.length_a   1.000
_cell.length_b   1.000
_cell.length_c   1.000
_cell.angle_alpha   90.00
_cell.angle_beta   90.00
_cell.angle_gamma   90.00
#
_symmetry.space_group_name_H-M   'P 1'
#
loop_
_entity.id
_entity.type
_entity.pdbx_description
1 polymer ?
#
loop_
_entity_poly.entity_id
_entity_poly.type
_entity_poly.pdbx_seq_one_letter_code
_entity_poly.pdbx_strand_id
1 'polypeptide(L)'
;MEAAAIPTPVAHDDHHHHHGPPTANRSSAVEPEKLGILLFIISEAMLFGAFFAAYFFIRVVSGDAWPPGGHNLPIAVAGTNAAVLLSSSLTMHWTDMSAKRGNTFGMRAGIVLTFLLGATFL
;
A
#
# COMPACT_ATOMS: atom_id res chain seq x y z
N MET A 1 -53.30 -33.52 -51.29
CA MET A 1 -51.97 -33.19 -50.73
C MET A 1 -51.85 -31.69 -50.77
N GLU A 2 -52.12 -31.00 -49.66
CA GLU A 2 -51.37 -29.81 -49.22
C GLU A 2 -51.79 -29.53 -47.79
N ALA A 3 -50.84 -29.61 -46.87
CA ALA A 3 -51.01 -29.27 -45.47
C ALA A 3 -50.75 -27.77 -45.32
N ALA A 4 -51.64 -27.05 -44.64
CA ALA A 4 -51.35 -25.73 -44.11
C ALA A 4 -51.91 -25.67 -42.69
N ALA A 5 -51.00 -25.82 -41.74
CA ALA A 5 -51.22 -25.71 -40.32
C ALA A 5 -51.05 -24.25 -39.88
N ILE A 6 -51.97 -23.71 -39.07
CA ILE A 6 -51.66 -22.80 -37.94
C ILE A 6 -52.78 -22.95 -36.89
N PRO A 7 -52.44 -23.37 -35.67
CA PRO A 7 -52.82 -22.56 -34.52
C PRO A 7 -51.60 -22.30 -33.64
N THR A 8 -51.29 -21.03 -33.38
CA THR A 8 -50.38 -20.63 -32.32
C THR A 8 -51.15 -20.52 -31.01
N PRO A 9 -50.96 -21.41 -30.03
CA PRO A 9 -51.29 -21.08 -28.66
C PRO A 9 -50.19 -20.15 -28.13
N VAL A 10 -50.58 -18.96 -27.69
CA VAL A 10 -49.71 -18.07 -26.91
C VAL A 10 -49.48 -18.77 -25.58
N ALA A 11 -48.36 -19.50 -25.48
CA ALA A 11 -47.82 -19.92 -24.21
C ALA A 11 -47.34 -18.67 -23.50
N HIS A 12 -48.09 -18.24 -22.48
CA HIS A 12 -47.59 -17.36 -21.44
C HIS A 12 -46.49 -18.14 -20.71
N ASP A 13 -45.26 -17.98 -21.18
CA ASP A 13 -44.06 -18.41 -20.47
C ASP A 13 -43.83 -17.38 -19.36
N ASP A 14 -44.49 -17.60 -18.21
CA ASP A 14 -44.24 -16.89 -16.97
C ASP A 14 -42.84 -17.28 -16.46
N HIS A 15 -41.81 -16.74 -17.11
CA HIS A 15 -40.44 -16.78 -16.64
C HIS A 15 -40.32 -15.91 -15.39
N HIS A 16 -40.60 -16.51 -14.24
CA HIS A 16 -40.27 -15.95 -12.93
C HIS A 16 -38.74 -15.79 -12.83
N HIS A 17 -38.24 -14.62 -13.19
CA HIS A 17 -36.86 -14.21 -12.99
C HIS A 17 -36.56 -14.15 -11.49
N HIS A 18 -35.87 -15.17 -10.98
CA HIS A 18 -35.25 -15.16 -9.66
C HIS A 18 -34.16 -14.08 -9.62
N HIS A 19 -34.52 -12.86 -9.22
CA HIS A 19 -33.57 -11.82 -8.90
C HIS A 19 -32.90 -12.16 -7.56
N GLY A 20 -31.65 -12.64 -7.61
CA GLY A 20 -30.78 -12.64 -6.43
C GLY A 20 -30.61 -11.21 -5.88
N PRO A 21 -30.11 -11.05 -4.65
CA PRO A 21 -29.88 -9.73 -4.08
C PRO A 21 -29.02 -8.90 -5.06
N PRO A 22 -29.34 -7.60 -5.25
CA PRO A 22 -28.62 -6.76 -6.20
C PRO A 22 -27.13 -6.79 -5.92
N THR A 23 -26.32 -6.87 -6.97
CA THR A 23 -24.87 -6.85 -6.85
C THR A 23 -24.44 -5.60 -6.09
N ALA A 24 -23.57 -5.77 -5.09
CA ALA A 24 -23.10 -4.64 -4.28
C ALA A 24 -22.46 -3.59 -5.20
N ASN A 25 -23.01 -2.38 -5.18
CA ASN A 25 -22.50 -1.26 -5.96
C ASN A 25 -21.06 -0.96 -5.53
N ARG A 26 -20.07 -1.35 -6.35
CA ARG A 26 -18.67 -0.97 -6.17
C ARG A 26 -18.53 0.50 -6.54
N SER A 27 -18.81 1.37 -5.58
CA SER A 27 -18.81 2.83 -5.76
C SER A 27 -17.44 3.49 -5.56
N SER A 28 -16.37 2.75 -5.21
CA SER A 28 -15.03 3.34 -5.08
C SER A 28 -14.25 3.24 -6.38
N ALA A 29 -13.73 4.37 -6.85
CA ALA A 29 -12.78 4.42 -7.97
C ALA A 29 -11.43 3.70 -7.66
N VAL A 30 -11.22 3.29 -6.41
CA VAL A 30 -10.02 2.63 -5.90
C VAL A 30 -10.38 1.23 -5.41
N GLU A 31 -9.51 0.26 -5.71
CA GLU A 31 -9.62 -1.12 -5.23
C GLU A 31 -9.55 -1.16 -3.68
N PRO A 32 -10.42 -1.95 -3.01
CA PRO A 32 -10.44 -2.05 -1.54
C PRO A 32 -9.07 -2.37 -0.92
N GLU A 33 -8.26 -3.19 -1.58
CA GLU A 33 -6.92 -3.59 -1.14
C GLU A 33 -5.97 -2.39 -1.10
N LYS A 34 -5.99 -1.55 -2.15
CA LYS A 34 -5.20 -0.32 -2.23
C LYS A 34 -5.65 0.69 -1.18
N LEU A 35 -6.96 0.80 -0.97
CA LEU A 35 -7.54 1.68 0.04
C LEU A 35 -7.14 1.25 1.45
N GLY A 36 -7.13 -0.06 1.73
CA GLY A 36 -6.68 -0.60 3.01
C GLY A 36 -5.22 -0.26 3.32
N ILE A 37 -4.32 -0.48 2.35
CA ILE A 37 -2.88 -0.15 2.49
C ILE A 37 -2.68 1.36 2.66
N LEU A 38 -3.43 2.19 1.92
CA LEU A 38 -3.36 3.64 2.05
C LEU A 38 -3.79 4.12 3.45
N LEU A 39 -4.93 3.63 3.96
CA LEU A 39 -5.40 3.99 5.29
C LEU A 39 -4.42 3.54 6.38
N PHE A 40 -3.82 2.36 6.23
CA PHE A 40 -2.78 1.88 7.14
C PHE A 40 -1.57 2.82 7.17
N ILE A 41 -1.03 3.19 6.00
CA ILE A 41 0.11 4.13 5.91
C ILE A 41 -0.25 5.50 6.51
N ILE A 42 -1.47 6.00 6.29
CA ILE A 42 -1.94 7.25 6.87
C ILE A 42 -1.99 7.15 8.41
N SER A 43 -2.45 6.04 8.96
CA SER A 43 -2.48 5.85 10.42
C SER A 43 -1.09 5.85 11.05
N GLU A 44 -0.10 5.20 10.42
CA GLU A 44 1.30 5.23 10.86
C GLU A 44 1.89 6.64 10.73
N ALA A 45 1.60 7.36 9.64
CA ALA A 45 2.01 8.75 9.48
C ALA A 45 1.43 9.67 10.57
N MET A 46 0.17 9.46 10.97
CA MET A 46 -0.46 10.16 12.08
C MET A 46 0.20 9.82 13.43
N LEU A 47 0.57 8.55 13.66
CA LEU A 47 1.31 8.12 14.85
C LEU A 47 2.65 8.87 14.97
N PHE A 48 3.47 8.89 13.91
CA PHE A 48 4.71 9.67 13.90
C PHE A 48 4.46 11.18 14.01
N GLY A 49 3.37 11.68 13.41
CA GLY A 49 2.91 13.05 13.56
C GLY A 49 2.66 13.43 15.03
N ALA A 50 2.04 12.54 15.81
CA ALA A 50 1.83 12.73 17.24
C ALA A 50 3.16 12.75 18.01
N PHE A 51 4.13 11.89 17.66
CA PHE A 51 5.46 11.91 18.27
C PHE A 51 6.22 13.21 17.97
N PHE A 52 6.14 13.72 16.73
CA PHE A 52 6.71 15.02 16.40
C PHE A 52 6.03 16.16 17.15
N ALA A 53 4.70 16.16 17.23
CA ALA A 53 3.95 17.15 18.01
C ALA A 53 4.37 17.14 19.49
N ALA A 54 4.51 15.96 20.10
CA ALA A 54 4.99 15.80 21.46
C ALA A 54 6.42 16.34 21.64
N TYR A 55 7.34 15.98 20.72
CA TYR A 55 8.71 16.49 20.73
C TYR A 55 8.75 18.02 20.65
N PHE A 56 8.03 18.63 19.70
CA PHE A 56 8.02 20.09 19.55
C PHE A 56 7.34 20.79 20.72
N PHE A 57 6.27 20.21 21.27
CA PHE A 57 5.60 20.75 22.46
C PHE A 57 6.58 20.83 23.64
N ILE A 58 7.25 19.72 23.97
CA ILE A 58 8.26 19.69 25.04
C ILE A 58 9.39 20.68 24.73
N ARG A 59 9.90 20.67 23.48
CA ARG A 59 10.99 21.54 23.04
C ARG A 59 10.70 23.03 23.25
N VAL A 60 9.44 23.45 23.09
CA VAL A 60 9.00 24.84 23.26
C VAL A 60 8.70 25.16 24.72
N VAL A 61 8.03 24.27 25.44
CA VAL A 61 7.56 24.52 26.82
C VAL A 61 8.68 24.42 27.85
N SER A 62 9.67 23.55 27.66
CA SER A 62 10.75 23.34 28.64
C SER A 62 11.58 24.58 28.92
N GLY A 63 11.72 25.51 27.96
CA GLY A 63 12.52 26.74 28.15
C GLY A 63 14.03 26.53 28.36
N ASP A 64 14.47 25.29 28.53
CA ASP A 64 15.88 24.91 28.73
C ASP A 64 16.73 25.08 27.47
N ALA A 65 18.03 25.24 27.69
CA ALA A 65 19.02 25.20 26.61
C ALA A 65 19.00 23.82 25.95
N TRP A 66 18.85 23.82 24.62
CA TRP A 66 18.80 22.59 23.83
C TRP A 66 19.86 22.62 22.73
N PRO A 67 20.55 21.51 22.48
CA PRO A 67 20.40 20.20 23.13
C PRO A 67 20.86 20.20 24.60
N PRO A 68 20.34 19.29 25.45
CA PRO A 68 20.83 19.14 26.82
C PRO A 68 22.33 18.87 26.80
N GLY A 69 23.06 19.49 27.73
CA GLY A 69 24.51 19.31 27.85
C GLY A 69 24.88 17.82 28.04
N GLY A 70 26.05 17.44 27.52
CA GLY A 70 26.61 16.09 27.72
C GLY A 70 26.15 15.02 26.72
N HIS A 71 25.33 15.37 25.72
CA HIS A 71 24.95 14.43 24.66
C HIS A 71 25.76 14.65 23.37
N ASN A 72 26.52 13.64 22.94
CA ASN A 72 27.12 13.58 21.61
C ASN A 72 26.22 12.76 20.69
N LEU A 73 25.61 13.41 19.69
CA LEU A 73 24.84 12.71 18.67
C LEU A 73 25.77 11.97 17.70
N PRO A 74 25.59 10.66 17.45
CA PRO A 74 26.40 9.90 16.50
C PRO A 74 25.95 10.19 15.07
N ILE A 75 26.18 11.41 14.58
CA ILE A 75 25.71 11.91 13.28
C ILE A 75 26.19 11.01 12.13
N ALA A 76 27.43 10.53 12.19
CA ALA A 76 27.99 9.65 11.17
C ALA A 76 27.20 8.33 11.06
N VAL A 77 26.92 7.67 12.19
CA VAL A 77 26.16 6.42 12.22
C VAL A 77 24.73 6.64 11.74
N ALA A 78 24.07 7.70 12.24
CA ALA A 78 22.72 8.06 11.81
C ALA A 78 22.66 8.34 10.29
N GLY A 79 23.65 9.04 9.74
CA GLY A 79 23.77 9.32 8.31
C GLY A 79 24.00 8.06 7.47
N THR A 80 24.86 7.15 7.92
CA THR A 80 25.07 5.86 7.26
C THR A 80 23.78 5.04 7.21
N ASN A 81 23.05 4.95 8.33
CA ASN A 81 21.79 4.22 8.39
C ASN A 81 20.72 4.84 7.48
N ALA A 82 20.63 6.17 7.41
CA ALA A 82 19.76 6.85 6.46
C ALA A 82 20.12 6.53 5.00
N ALA A 83 21.42 6.52 4.66
CA ALA A 83 21.88 6.15 3.34
C ALA A 83 21.54 4.68 2.98
N VAL A 84 21.63 3.76 3.95
CA VAL A 84 21.22 2.35 3.78
C VAL A 84 19.72 2.25 3.47
N LEU A 85 18.86 2.95 4.22
CA LEU A 85 17.42 2.96 3.95
C LEU A 85 17.08 3.56 2.58
N LEU A 86 17.72 4.67 2.20
CA LEU A 86 17.53 5.26 0.87
C LEU A 86 17.96 4.31 -0.24
N SER A 87 19.09 3.62 -0.06
CA SER A 87 19.58 2.60 -1.01
C SER A 87 18.60 1.43 -1.12
N SER A 88 18.00 0.99 -0.01
CA SER A 88 16.98 -0.06 0.01
C SER A 88 15.73 0.30 -0.80
N SER A 89 15.31 1.57 -0.76
CA SER A 89 14.21 2.06 -1.61
C SER A 89 14.55 1.95 -3.11
N LEU A 90 15.79 2.28 -3.49
CA LEU A 90 16.25 2.15 -4.88
C LEU A 90 16.27 0.69 -5.36
N THR A 91 16.66 -0.26 -4.50
CA THR A 91 16.68 -1.69 -4.84
C THR A 91 15.27 -2.25 -5.00
N MET A 92 14.31 -1.77 -4.20
CA MET A 92 12.90 -2.11 -4.38
C MET A 92 12.34 -1.54 -5.70
N HIS A 93 12.72 -0.32 -6.07
CA HIS A 93 12.32 0.25 -7.37
C HIS A 93 12.92 -0.56 -8.55
N TRP A 94 14.17 -1.00 -8.43
CA TRP A 94 14.79 -1.88 -9.42
C TRP A 94 14.10 -3.25 -9.52
N THR A 95 13.59 -3.77 -8.40
CA THR A 95 12.77 -4.99 -8.36
C THR A 95 11.51 -4.83 -9.20
N ASP A 96 10.76 -3.73 -9.01
CA ASP A 96 9.56 -3.42 -9.79
C ASP A 96 9.86 -3.29 -11.29
N MET A 97 10.93 -2.58 -11.65
CA MET A 97 11.37 -2.48 -13.06
C MET A 97 11.75 -3.85 -13.65
N SER A 98 12.45 -4.69 -12.88
CA SER A 98 12.84 -6.04 -13.33
C SER A 98 11.63 -6.94 -13.52
N ALA A 99 10.65 -6.86 -12.63
CA ALA A 99 9.38 -7.58 -12.72
C ALA A 99 8.60 -7.17 -14.00
N LYS A 100 8.48 -5.87 -14.26
CA LYS A 100 7.83 -5.34 -15.48
C LYS A 100 8.52 -5.76 -16.77
N ARG A 101 9.83 -6.01 -16.74
CA ARG A 101 10.63 -6.49 -17.88
C ARG A 101 10.64 -8.01 -18.02
N GLY A 102 9.94 -8.75 -17.16
CA GLY A 102 9.96 -10.21 -17.14
C GLY A 102 11.30 -10.82 -16.65
N ASN A 103 12.20 -10.01 -16.10
CA ASN A 103 13.47 -10.48 -15.55
C ASN A 103 13.28 -11.01 -14.13
N THR A 104 12.96 -12.31 -14.04
CA THR A 104 12.71 -12.99 -12.76
C THR A 104 13.94 -13.09 -11.87
N PHE A 105 15.14 -13.19 -12.46
CA PHE A 105 16.40 -13.19 -11.72
C PHE A 105 16.65 -11.83 -11.07
N GLY A 106 16.55 -10.74 -11.84
CA GLY A 106 16.71 -9.37 -11.33
C GLY A 106 15.69 -9.03 -10.23
N MET A 107 14.44 -9.46 -10.40
CA MET A 107 13.40 -9.30 -9.38
C MET A 107 13.78 -10.04 -8.07
N ARG A 108 14.17 -11.31 -8.15
CA ARG A 108 14.56 -12.10 -6.95
C ARG A 108 15.79 -11.50 -6.27
N ALA A 109 16.81 -11.14 -7.04
CA ALA A 109 18.02 -10.51 -6.53
C ALA A 109 17.71 -9.18 -5.84
N GLY A 110 16.84 -8.35 -6.42
CA GLY A 110 16.41 -7.08 -5.85
C GLY A 110 15.65 -7.23 -4.52
N ILE A 111 14.76 -8.22 -4.41
CA ILE A 111 14.04 -8.52 -3.15
C ILE A 111 15.04 -8.94 -2.06
N VAL A 112 15.95 -9.87 -2.36
CA VAL A 112 16.96 -10.34 -1.40
C VAL A 112 17.86 -9.18 -0.96
N LEU A 113 18.30 -8.34 -1.89
CA LEU A 113 19.15 -7.19 -1.58
C LEU A 113 18.42 -6.16 -0.71
N THR A 114 17.15 -5.87 -1.00
CA THR A 114 16.31 -4.97 -0.19
C THR A 114 16.16 -5.50 1.23
N PHE A 115 15.93 -6.81 1.39
CA PHE A 115 15.86 -7.47 2.69
C PHE A 115 17.18 -7.38 3.46
N LEU A 116 18.32 -7.66 2.81
CA LEU A 116 19.64 -7.58 3.44
C LEU A 116 19.99 -6.16 3.88
N LEU A 117 19.67 -5.14 3.07
CA LEU A 117 19.86 -3.74 3.43
C LEU A 117 18.97 -3.35 4.62
N GLY A 118 17.71 -3.79 4.63
CA GLY A 118 16.81 -3.62 5.78
C GLY A 118 17.32 -4.29 7.05
N ALA A 119 17.86 -5.51 6.94
CA ALA A 119 18.47 -6.22 8.06
C ALA A 119 19.79 -5.60 8.53
N THR A 120 20.52 -4.90 7.65
CA THR A 120 21.74 -4.15 8.02
C THR A 120 21.41 -2.88 8.79
N PHE A 121 20.23 -2.30 8.56
CA PHE A 121 19.75 -1.12 9.27
C PHE A 121 19.30 -1.43 10.71
N LEU A 122 18.71 -2.62 10.93
CA LEU A 122 18.21 -3.08 12.22
C LEU A 122 19.35 -3.42 13.20
#